data_AF-A0A3D4VB99-F1
#
_entry.id   AF-A0A3D4VB99-F1
#
_cell.length_a   1.000
_cell.length_b   1.000
_cell.length_c   1.000
_cell.angle_alpha   90.00
_cell.angle_beta   90.00
_cell.angle_gamma   90.00
#
_symmetry.space_group_name_H-M   'P 1'
#
loop_
_entity.id
_entity.type
_entity.pdbx_description
1 polymer ?
#
loop_
_entity_poly.entity_id
_entity_poly.type
_entity_poly.pdbx_seq_one_letter_code
_entity_poly.pdbx_strand_id
1 'polypeptide(L)'
;MNSAARMVGINSMSRFTEGTTPVRTLGRAFRYGIATLASALLATSASSQQSMPLSACTVGPLRNCATIDFSTQSVVDGTMLQIAINNMGSLTQPLMGTSIYNLVFATGATTLATPLDLMLSPTAQGSATITDNSPWSLFFGGDVLFLSALNDHGVGNCVPAGSSAGFGQAGNTCGGNDAFVFSFLSPIGLDLSTFSLLNMEVVGLGSAPFAESCGDPDMPCGSVPTSTVPEPATLVLVGAGLIGVMIRRGRIRS
;
A
#
# COMPACT_ATOMS: atom_id res chain seq x y z
N MET A 1 -100.15 52.55 3.97
CA MET A 1 -100.01 53.89 4.56
C MET A 1 -98.77 53.92 5.42
N ASN A 2 -97.99 55.00 5.30
CA ASN A 2 -96.77 55.40 6.01
C ASN A 2 -95.41 54.81 5.57
N SER A 3 -94.93 55.37 4.45
CA SER A 3 -93.70 56.15 4.26
C SER A 3 -92.41 55.86 5.05
N ALA A 4 -91.41 55.44 4.27
CA ALA A 4 -90.12 56.12 4.00
C ALA A 4 -89.17 56.54 5.14
N ALA A 5 -87.93 56.02 5.08
CA ALA A 5 -86.72 56.84 5.04
C ALA A 5 -85.52 56.03 4.50
N ARG A 6 -84.66 56.73 3.77
CA ARG A 6 -83.52 56.27 2.96
C ARG A 6 -82.23 56.88 3.54
N MET A 7 -81.08 56.33 3.12
CA MET A 7 -79.69 56.81 3.24
C MET A 7 -78.92 56.45 4.51
N VAL A 8 -77.60 56.24 4.54
CA VAL A 8 -76.48 55.85 3.64
C VAL A 8 -75.27 55.88 4.59
N GLY A 9 -74.33 54.95 4.51
CA GLY A 9 -73.07 55.06 5.27
C GLY A 9 -72.15 53.85 5.15
N ILE A 10 -71.05 54.05 4.41
CA ILE A 10 -70.03 53.09 3.98
C ILE A 10 -68.91 52.99 5.05
N ASN A 11 -68.38 51.80 5.38
CA ASN A 11 -66.95 51.46 5.16
C ASN A 11 -66.45 50.13 5.76
N SER A 12 -65.55 49.54 4.96
CA SER A 12 -64.36 48.75 5.26
C SER A 12 -64.44 47.32 5.83
N MET A 13 -64.04 46.40 4.95
CA MET A 13 -62.99 45.37 5.13
C MET A 13 -63.03 44.50 6.39
N SER A 14 -63.22 43.19 6.23
CA SER A 14 -62.11 42.23 6.07
C SER A 14 -62.62 40.77 6.07
N ARG A 15 -61.92 39.95 5.28
CA ARG A 15 -62.16 38.53 4.98
C ARG A 15 -61.94 37.62 6.20
N PHE A 16 -62.59 36.46 6.26
CA PHE A 16 -61.97 35.16 5.94
C PHE A 16 -62.96 34.00 6.17
N THR A 17 -63.18 33.19 5.14
CA THR A 17 -63.82 31.88 5.18
C THR A 17 -62.81 30.79 4.79
N GLU A 18 -62.98 29.63 5.43
CA GLU A 18 -62.63 28.26 4.99
C GLU A 18 -61.18 27.75 4.99
N GLY A 19 -60.98 26.59 5.65
CA GLY A 19 -60.67 25.36 4.91
C GLY A 19 -59.24 24.77 5.00
N THR A 20 -59.04 23.86 5.96
CA THR A 20 -58.42 22.50 5.83
C THR A 20 -56.98 22.23 5.29
N THR A 21 -56.23 21.46 6.12
CA THR A 21 -55.10 20.48 5.89
C THR A 21 -53.64 20.96 5.79
N PRO A 22 -52.59 20.10 6.02
CA PRO A 22 -52.47 18.90 6.86
C PRO A 22 -51.17 18.82 7.73
N VAL A 23 -51.22 17.97 8.77
CA VAL A 23 -50.04 17.39 9.48
C VAL A 23 -49.27 16.48 8.51
N ARG A 24 -48.02 16.81 8.13
CA ARG A 24 -47.04 15.86 7.52
C ARG A 24 -45.67 16.50 7.27
N THR A 25 -44.76 16.48 8.26
CA THR A 25 -43.32 16.77 7.96
C THR A 25 -42.29 16.25 8.99
N LEU A 26 -42.64 15.32 9.89
CA LEU A 26 -41.68 14.81 10.89
C LEU A 26 -41.07 13.42 10.58
N GLY A 27 -41.38 12.84 9.40
CA GLY A 27 -40.95 11.47 9.05
C GLY A 27 -39.73 11.34 8.12
N ARG A 28 -39.24 12.43 7.51
CA ARG A 28 -38.15 12.35 6.51
C ARG A 28 -36.76 12.60 7.10
N ALA A 29 -36.61 13.49 8.08
CA ALA A 29 -35.29 13.85 8.62
C ALA A 29 -34.59 12.69 9.37
N PHE A 30 -35.35 11.79 9.98
CA PHE A 30 -34.79 10.69 10.79
C PHE A 30 -34.18 9.56 9.92
N ARG A 31 -34.71 9.34 8.71
CA ARG A 31 -34.22 8.29 7.79
C ARG A 31 -32.91 8.67 7.10
N TYR A 32 -32.63 9.96 6.90
CA TYR A 32 -31.36 10.43 6.34
C TYR A 32 -30.23 10.51 7.39
N GLY A 33 -30.56 10.61 8.69
CA GLY A 33 -29.58 10.62 9.77
C GLY A 33 -28.98 9.23 10.08
N ILE A 34 -29.79 8.17 9.97
CA ILE A 34 -29.31 6.79 10.21
C ILE A 34 -28.53 6.27 9.00
N ALA A 35 -28.91 6.64 7.77
CA ALA A 35 -28.17 6.27 6.57
C ALA A 35 -26.76 6.91 6.52
N THR A 36 -26.59 8.14 7.03
CA THR A 36 -25.28 8.80 7.07
C THR A 36 -24.38 8.27 8.20
N LEU A 37 -24.95 7.87 9.34
CA LEU A 37 -24.21 7.16 10.40
C LEU A 37 -23.80 5.74 9.97
N ALA A 38 -24.68 4.98 9.30
CA ALA A 38 -24.35 3.65 8.80
C ALA A 38 -23.25 3.69 7.73
N SER A 39 -23.29 4.66 6.80
CA SER A 39 -22.22 4.85 5.80
C SER A 39 -20.91 5.35 6.40
N ALA A 40 -20.95 6.07 7.53
CA ALA A 40 -19.74 6.46 8.27
C ALA A 40 -19.14 5.31 9.07
N LEU A 41 -19.97 4.41 9.63
CA LEU A 41 -19.52 3.21 10.35
C LEU A 41 -19.02 2.10 9.39
N LEU A 42 -19.63 1.94 8.21
CA LEU A 42 -19.17 1.01 7.17
C LEU A 42 -17.87 1.45 6.48
N ALA A 43 -17.45 2.70 6.65
CA ALA A 43 -16.19 3.23 6.11
C ALA A 43 -14.99 3.10 7.06
N THR A 44 -15.15 2.50 8.25
CA THR A 44 -14.09 2.48 9.29
C THR A 44 -13.25 1.20 9.35
N SER A 45 -13.52 0.17 8.56
CA SER A 45 -12.57 -0.93 8.36
C SER A 45 -11.61 -0.61 7.22
N ALA A 46 -10.94 0.53 7.27
CA ALA A 46 -9.80 0.76 6.41
C ALA A 46 -8.61 0.05 7.04
N SER A 47 -8.14 -1.03 6.43
CA SER A 47 -6.86 -1.63 6.82
C SER A 47 -5.78 -0.56 6.67
N SER A 48 -5.00 -0.30 7.72
CA SER A 48 -3.82 0.56 7.61
C SER A 48 -2.81 -0.15 6.72
N GLN A 49 -2.74 0.25 5.46
CA GLN A 49 -1.72 -0.19 4.53
C GLN A 49 -0.57 0.81 4.52
N GLN A 50 0.65 0.32 4.67
CA GLN A 50 1.87 1.11 4.50
C GLN A 50 2.63 0.57 3.30
N SER A 51 3.28 1.45 2.55
CA SER A 51 4.25 1.06 1.55
C SER A 51 5.54 1.88 1.67
N MET A 52 6.67 1.21 1.45
CA MET A 52 7.98 1.84 1.41
C MET A 52 8.78 1.28 0.22
N PRO A 53 8.99 2.08 -0.82
CA PRO A 53 9.93 1.75 -1.89
C PRO A 53 11.39 2.02 -1.47
N LEU A 54 12.28 1.12 -1.88
CA LEU A 54 13.73 1.23 -1.73
C LEU A 54 14.40 0.93 -3.08
N SER A 55 15.32 1.78 -3.53
CA SER A 55 16.23 1.41 -4.62
C SER A 55 17.61 1.18 -4.07
N ALA A 56 18.30 0.14 -4.56
CA ALA A 56 19.66 -0.20 -4.16
C ALA A 56 20.49 -0.67 -5.36
N CYS A 57 21.80 -0.41 -5.34
CA CYS A 57 22.74 -0.93 -6.32
C CYS A 57 24.00 -1.49 -5.65
N THR A 58 24.57 -2.56 -6.22
CA THR A 58 25.95 -2.98 -5.91
C THR A 58 26.94 -1.96 -6.48
N VAL A 59 28.15 -1.91 -5.92
CA VAL A 59 29.21 -0.97 -6.35
C VAL A 59 30.36 -1.65 -7.12
N GLY A 60 30.24 -2.96 -7.37
CA GLY A 60 31.25 -3.75 -8.06
C GLY A 60 31.17 -3.69 -9.59
N PRO A 61 31.96 -4.53 -10.29
CA PRO A 61 31.95 -4.69 -11.74
C PRO A 61 30.57 -4.87 -12.41
N LEU A 62 29.57 -5.50 -11.78
CA LEU A 62 28.18 -5.59 -12.25
C LEU A 62 27.46 -4.27 -12.12
N ARG A 63 27.68 -3.59 -10.99
CA ARG A 63 26.86 -2.46 -10.55
C ARG A 63 25.36 -2.75 -10.78
N ASN A 64 24.88 -3.85 -10.19
CA ASN A 64 23.52 -4.34 -10.39
C ASN A 64 22.54 -3.54 -9.53
N CYS A 65 21.45 -3.05 -10.11
CA CYS A 65 20.44 -2.29 -9.39
C CYS A 65 19.14 -3.06 -9.25
N ALA A 66 18.41 -2.79 -8.16
CA ALA A 66 17.08 -3.31 -7.89
C ALA A 66 16.18 -2.24 -7.27
N THR A 67 14.88 -2.40 -7.46
CA THR A 67 13.87 -1.74 -6.62
C THR A 67 13.19 -2.81 -5.76
N ILE A 68 13.00 -2.49 -4.49
CA ILE A 68 12.43 -3.35 -3.47
C ILE A 68 11.30 -2.55 -2.82
N ASP A 69 10.06 -2.98 -3.04
CA ASP A 69 8.89 -2.35 -2.45
C ASP A 69 8.37 -3.21 -1.31
N PHE A 70 8.28 -2.61 -0.12
CA PHE A 70 7.63 -3.21 1.02
C PHE A 70 6.19 -2.75 1.08
N SER A 71 5.27 -3.66 1.37
CA SER A 71 3.92 -3.31 1.77
C SER A 71 3.49 -4.10 2.99
N THR A 72 2.75 -3.45 3.90
CA THR A 72 2.12 -4.13 5.03
C THR A 72 0.63 -3.90 4.99
N GLN A 73 -0.15 -4.93 5.30
CA GLN A 73 -1.59 -4.84 5.47
C GLN A 73 -2.00 -5.53 6.75
N SER A 74 -2.76 -4.84 7.60
CA SER A 74 -3.35 -5.47 8.77
C SER A 74 -4.42 -6.48 8.34
N VAL A 75 -4.29 -7.71 8.81
CA VAL A 75 -5.22 -8.83 8.61
C VAL A 75 -5.68 -9.37 9.96
N VAL A 76 -6.74 -10.18 9.99
CA VAL A 76 -7.36 -10.66 11.24
C VAL A 76 -6.34 -11.36 12.16
N ASP A 77 -5.40 -12.10 11.58
CA ASP A 77 -4.42 -12.93 12.29
C ASP A 77 -3.01 -12.30 12.37
N GLY A 78 -2.87 -11.01 12.07
CA GLY A 78 -1.59 -10.30 12.16
C GLY A 78 -1.39 -9.22 11.10
N THR A 79 -0.16 -9.12 10.60
CA THR A 79 0.21 -8.20 9.52
C THR A 79 0.75 -9.00 8.35
N MET A 80 0.11 -8.90 7.19
CA MET A 80 0.67 -9.42 5.95
C MET A 80 1.78 -8.48 5.48
N LEU A 81 3.01 -8.97 5.42
CA LEU A 81 4.15 -8.29 4.82
C LEU A 81 4.31 -8.82 3.40
N GLN A 82 4.38 -7.92 2.42
CA GLN A 82 4.80 -8.27 1.07
C GLN A 82 6.11 -7.56 0.74
N ILE A 83 6.96 -8.28 0.03
CA ILE A 83 8.23 -7.79 -0.49
C ILE A 83 8.19 -8.02 -2.00
N ALA A 84 8.16 -6.93 -2.78
CA ALA A 84 8.20 -6.97 -4.22
C ALA A 84 9.60 -6.59 -4.70
N ILE A 85 10.24 -7.44 -5.49
CA ILE A 85 11.62 -7.24 -5.97
C ILE A 85 11.59 -7.14 -7.49
N ASN A 86 12.09 -6.02 -8.01
CA ASN A 86 12.38 -5.83 -9.43
C ASN A 86 13.90 -5.74 -9.62
N ASN A 87 14.49 -6.76 -10.26
CA ASN A 87 15.90 -6.75 -10.59
C ASN A 87 16.11 -5.99 -11.91
N MET A 88 16.68 -4.78 -11.84
CA MET A 88 16.91 -3.97 -13.03
C MET A 88 18.10 -4.45 -13.86
N GLY A 89 18.96 -5.30 -13.29
CA GLY A 89 20.14 -5.83 -13.97
C GLY A 89 21.39 -4.98 -13.80
N SER A 90 22.45 -5.42 -14.48
CA SER A 90 23.76 -4.78 -14.46
C SER A 90 23.78 -3.48 -15.27
N LEU A 91 24.29 -2.40 -14.66
CA LEU A 91 24.48 -1.12 -15.36
C LEU A 91 25.73 -1.08 -16.24
N THR A 92 26.67 -2.00 -16.04
CA THR A 92 27.94 -2.10 -16.79
C THR A 92 27.89 -3.17 -17.86
N GLN A 93 27.05 -4.19 -17.69
CA GLN A 93 26.84 -5.32 -18.61
C GLN A 93 25.34 -5.57 -18.85
N PRO A 94 24.63 -4.67 -19.56
CA PRO A 94 23.16 -4.71 -19.68
C PRO A 94 22.60 -5.94 -20.40
N LEU A 95 23.44 -6.67 -21.15
CA LEU A 95 23.06 -7.87 -21.89
C LEU A 95 23.31 -9.17 -21.12
N MET A 96 23.82 -9.07 -19.90
CA MET A 96 24.08 -10.23 -19.07
C MET A 96 22.89 -10.45 -18.12
N GLY A 97 22.46 -11.71 -18.00
CA GLY A 97 21.48 -12.09 -17.00
C GLY A 97 22.06 -11.88 -15.60
N THR A 98 21.27 -11.39 -14.67
CA THR A 98 21.66 -11.32 -13.26
C THR A 98 20.60 -11.97 -12.40
N SER A 99 20.98 -12.40 -11.20
CA SER A 99 20.07 -13.06 -10.27
C SER A 99 20.32 -12.57 -8.85
N ILE A 100 19.28 -12.04 -8.21
CA ILE A 100 19.30 -11.65 -6.78
C ILE A 100 18.74 -12.84 -6.00
N TYR A 101 19.56 -13.44 -5.13
CA TYR A 101 19.18 -14.69 -4.44
C TYR A 101 19.23 -14.58 -2.91
N ASN A 102 19.76 -13.48 -2.38
CA ASN A 102 19.78 -13.22 -0.95
C ASN A 102 19.69 -11.72 -0.66
N LEU A 103 18.85 -11.37 0.31
CA LEU A 103 18.60 -10.02 0.78
C LEU A 103 18.52 -10.01 2.31
N VAL A 104 19.14 -9.01 2.93
CA VAL A 104 19.15 -8.83 4.38
C VAL A 104 18.70 -7.41 4.71
N PHE A 105 17.78 -7.28 5.65
CA PHE A 105 17.19 -6.01 6.04
C PHE A 105 17.24 -5.83 7.55
N ALA A 106 17.52 -4.62 8.01
CA ALA A 106 17.20 -4.21 9.38
C ALA A 106 15.73 -3.78 9.39
N THR A 107 15.00 -4.18 10.42
CA THR A 107 13.55 -3.94 10.54
C THR A 107 13.19 -3.07 11.73
N GLY A 108 14.16 -2.72 12.59
CA GLY A 108 13.97 -1.91 13.79
C GLY A 108 13.09 -2.54 14.87
N ALA A 109 12.57 -3.76 14.66
CA ALA A 109 11.72 -4.43 15.63
C ALA A 109 12.54 -4.94 16.83
N THR A 110 12.01 -4.72 18.03
CA THR A 110 12.67 -5.08 19.30
C THR A 110 12.12 -6.37 19.91
N THR A 111 11.07 -6.92 19.31
CA THR A 111 10.40 -8.14 19.77
C THR A 111 10.74 -9.30 18.85
N LEU A 112 11.24 -10.38 19.44
CA LEU A 112 11.42 -11.67 18.77
C LEU A 112 10.06 -12.31 18.52
N ALA A 113 9.60 -12.31 17.28
CA ALA A 113 8.44 -13.08 16.85
C ALA A 113 8.72 -13.65 15.47
N THR A 114 8.66 -14.95 15.31
CA THR A 114 8.89 -15.61 14.01
C THR A 114 7.66 -15.41 13.12
N PRO A 115 7.79 -14.75 11.95
CA PRO A 115 6.76 -14.76 10.93
C PRO A 115 6.41 -16.19 10.54
N LEU A 116 5.16 -16.41 10.20
CA LEU A 116 4.70 -17.65 9.60
C LEU A 116 4.83 -17.51 8.08
N ASP A 117 5.60 -18.41 7.47
CA ASP A 117 5.69 -18.53 6.02
C ASP A 117 4.35 -18.99 5.44
N LEU A 118 3.56 -18.06 4.91
CA LEU A 118 2.28 -18.38 4.28
C LEU A 118 2.40 -18.70 2.79
N MET A 119 3.35 -18.06 2.08
CA MET A 119 3.57 -18.27 0.64
C MET A 119 5.07 -18.28 0.33
N LEU A 120 5.64 -19.48 0.27
CA LEU A 120 7.07 -19.70 0.04
C LEU A 120 7.50 -19.49 -1.42
N SER A 121 6.58 -19.63 -2.38
CA SER A 121 6.90 -19.47 -3.81
C SER A 121 6.66 -18.03 -4.27
N PRO A 122 7.59 -17.45 -5.07
CA PRO A 122 7.38 -16.13 -5.66
C PRO A 122 6.13 -16.11 -6.54
N THR A 123 5.47 -14.96 -6.58
CA THR A 123 4.40 -14.67 -7.54
C THR A 123 4.82 -13.55 -8.47
N ALA A 124 4.38 -13.61 -9.73
CA ALA A 124 4.69 -12.59 -10.72
C ALA A 124 3.70 -11.43 -10.61
N GLN A 125 4.22 -10.21 -10.63
CA GLN A 125 3.45 -8.98 -10.77
C GLN A 125 3.74 -8.33 -12.12
N GLY A 126 2.72 -7.70 -12.72
CA GLY A 126 2.87 -7.03 -14.02
C GLY A 126 3.06 -8.02 -15.17
N SER A 127 4.06 -7.77 -16.00
CA SER A 127 4.49 -8.68 -17.07
C SER A 127 5.67 -9.58 -16.69
N ALA A 128 6.03 -9.63 -15.39
CA ALA A 128 7.06 -10.53 -14.91
C ALA A 128 6.70 -11.99 -15.26
N THR A 129 7.71 -12.78 -15.61
CA THR A 129 7.53 -14.20 -15.96
C THR A 129 8.22 -15.05 -14.92
N ILE A 130 7.58 -16.14 -14.50
CA ILE A 130 8.18 -17.14 -13.62
C ILE A 130 8.47 -18.39 -14.46
N THR A 131 9.74 -18.78 -14.50
CA THR A 131 10.21 -20.00 -15.17
C THR A 131 10.57 -21.09 -14.16
N ASP A 132 10.85 -20.71 -12.91
CA ASP A 132 11.09 -21.62 -11.79
C ASP A 132 10.43 -21.03 -10.52
N ASN A 133 9.53 -21.81 -9.90
CA ASN A 133 8.76 -21.40 -8.73
C ASN A 133 9.32 -21.97 -7.41
N SER A 134 10.60 -22.32 -7.40
CA SER A 134 11.34 -22.80 -6.24
C SER A 134 11.08 -21.91 -5.02
N PRO A 135 10.89 -22.51 -3.84
CA PRO A 135 10.58 -21.77 -2.65
C PRO A 135 11.77 -20.89 -2.22
N TRP A 136 11.43 -19.78 -1.60
CA TRP A 136 12.33 -18.94 -0.84
C TRP A 136 12.04 -19.11 0.64
N SER A 137 13.03 -18.82 1.48
CA SER A 137 12.91 -18.85 2.93
C SER A 137 13.02 -17.45 3.49
N LEU A 138 12.19 -17.18 4.52
CA LEU A 138 12.28 -15.97 5.33
C LEU A 138 12.79 -16.34 6.72
N PHE A 139 13.89 -15.74 7.14
CA PHE A 139 14.34 -15.82 8.54
C PHE A 139 14.19 -14.45 9.18
N PHE A 140 13.61 -14.40 10.37
CA PHE A 140 13.38 -13.16 11.09
C PHE A 140 13.87 -13.26 12.52
N GLY A 141 14.84 -12.43 12.85
CA GLY A 141 15.50 -12.34 14.16
C GLY A 141 14.97 -11.22 15.05
N GLY A 142 13.81 -10.63 14.75
CA GLY A 142 13.31 -9.44 15.45
C GLY A 142 13.82 -8.17 14.80
N ASP A 143 15.13 -7.92 14.86
CA ASP A 143 15.78 -6.73 14.31
C ASP A 143 16.30 -6.90 12.87
N VAL A 144 16.47 -8.16 12.43
CA VAL A 144 16.95 -8.51 11.09
C VAL A 144 15.99 -9.46 10.38
N LEU A 145 15.79 -9.24 9.08
CA LEU A 145 15.04 -10.07 8.16
C LEU A 145 15.97 -10.55 7.04
N PHE A 146 16.04 -11.87 6.82
CA PHE A 146 16.78 -12.52 5.74
C PHE A 146 15.81 -13.18 4.78
N LEU A 147 15.93 -12.89 3.49
CA LEU A 147 15.13 -13.48 2.43
C LEU A 147 16.07 -14.14 1.41
N SER A 148 15.95 -15.46 1.22
CA SER A 148 16.90 -16.21 0.39
C SER A 148 16.24 -17.32 -0.44
N ALA A 149 16.73 -17.51 -1.67
CA ALA A 149 16.31 -18.58 -2.57
C ALA A 149 16.88 -19.94 -2.13
N LEU A 150 16.05 -20.97 -1.97
CA LEU A 150 16.50 -22.27 -1.44
C LEU A 150 17.22 -23.17 -2.47
N ASN A 151 17.00 -22.92 -3.76
CA ASN A 151 17.60 -23.70 -4.86
C ASN A 151 18.53 -22.84 -5.72
N ASP A 152 19.03 -21.71 -5.20
CA ASP A 152 19.88 -20.77 -5.93
C ASP A 152 19.23 -20.14 -7.20
N HIS A 153 17.89 -20.27 -7.33
CA HIS A 153 17.07 -19.62 -8.34
C HIS A 153 16.52 -18.29 -7.81
N GLY A 154 17.28 -17.22 -8.06
CA GLY A 154 16.99 -15.87 -7.59
C GLY A 154 16.07 -15.04 -8.51
N VAL A 155 15.76 -13.81 -8.13
CA VAL A 155 14.98 -12.87 -8.96
C VAL A 155 15.83 -12.42 -10.15
N GLY A 156 15.41 -12.79 -11.36
CA GLY A 156 16.13 -12.45 -12.59
C GLY A 156 15.76 -11.09 -13.17
N ASN A 157 16.69 -10.50 -13.90
CA ASN A 157 16.48 -9.23 -14.60
C ASN A 157 15.74 -9.41 -15.94
N CYS A 158 15.60 -8.34 -16.71
CA CYS A 158 14.97 -8.33 -18.04
C CYS A 158 15.76 -9.12 -19.12
N VAL A 159 16.91 -9.69 -18.80
CA VAL A 159 17.70 -10.52 -19.72
C VAL A 159 17.46 -11.99 -19.39
N PRO A 160 16.85 -12.77 -20.30
CA PRO A 160 16.69 -14.20 -20.10
C PRO A 160 18.06 -14.89 -19.97
N ALA A 161 18.29 -15.52 -18.82
CA ALA A 161 19.44 -16.38 -18.61
C ALA A 161 19.03 -17.65 -17.86
N GLY A 162 19.57 -18.79 -18.30
CA GLY A 162 19.42 -20.05 -17.59
C GLY A 162 20.36 -20.14 -16.38
N SER A 163 20.33 -21.27 -15.69
CA SER A 163 21.24 -21.54 -14.59
C SER A 163 22.69 -21.71 -15.08
N SER A 164 23.64 -21.12 -14.36
CA SER A 164 25.08 -21.26 -14.56
C SER A 164 25.78 -21.45 -13.21
N ALA A 165 26.63 -22.48 -13.11
CA ALA A 165 27.39 -22.85 -11.91
C ALA A 165 26.60 -22.87 -10.59
N GLY A 166 25.40 -23.47 -10.60
CA GLY A 166 24.56 -23.60 -9.41
C GLY A 166 23.56 -22.47 -9.24
N PHE A 167 23.81 -21.27 -9.75
CA PHE A 167 22.87 -20.15 -9.67
C PHE A 167 22.00 -20.03 -10.91
N GLY A 168 20.72 -19.69 -10.75
CA GLY A 168 19.79 -19.46 -11.84
C GLY A 168 18.84 -18.30 -11.59
N GLN A 169 17.96 -18.06 -12.56
CA GLN A 169 16.83 -17.13 -12.41
C GLN A 169 15.56 -17.94 -12.15
N ALA A 170 14.73 -17.46 -11.23
CA ALA A 170 13.35 -17.89 -11.06
C ALA A 170 12.43 -17.35 -12.17
N GLY A 171 12.95 -16.41 -12.98
CA GLY A 171 12.34 -15.86 -14.19
C GLY A 171 12.76 -14.41 -14.39
N ASN A 172 11.99 -13.61 -15.14
CA ASN A 172 12.40 -12.28 -15.57
C ASN A 172 11.43 -11.17 -15.13
N THR A 173 11.97 -10.05 -14.65
CA THR A 173 11.23 -8.81 -14.31
C THR A 173 11.33 -7.78 -15.44
N CYS A 174 10.48 -7.90 -16.47
CA CYS A 174 10.60 -7.17 -17.73
C CYS A 174 9.74 -5.88 -17.79
N GLY A 175 9.94 -4.91 -16.90
CA GLY A 175 9.15 -3.66 -16.94
C GLY A 175 9.30 -2.78 -15.71
N GLY A 176 8.71 -1.57 -15.74
CA GLY A 176 8.78 -0.62 -14.63
C GLY A 176 7.99 -1.03 -13.39
N ASN A 177 6.96 -1.86 -13.55
CA ASN A 177 6.12 -2.40 -12.46
C ASN A 177 6.23 -3.92 -12.32
N ASP A 178 7.23 -4.52 -12.96
CA ASP A 178 7.39 -5.97 -12.99
C ASP A 178 8.24 -6.40 -11.80
N ALA A 179 7.68 -7.26 -10.98
CA ALA A 179 8.34 -7.70 -9.75
C ALA A 179 7.99 -9.14 -9.43
N PHE A 180 8.87 -9.77 -8.67
CA PHE A 180 8.54 -10.99 -7.94
C PHE A 180 8.10 -10.60 -6.54
N VAL A 181 6.90 -11.04 -6.18
CA VAL A 181 6.25 -10.71 -4.91
C VAL A 181 6.27 -11.93 -4.01
N PHE A 182 6.80 -11.70 -2.80
CA PHE A 182 6.86 -12.65 -1.70
C PHE A 182 5.93 -12.15 -0.60
N SER A 183 5.11 -13.03 -0.03
CA SER A 183 4.09 -12.66 0.97
C SER A 183 4.21 -13.51 2.22
N PHE A 184 4.23 -12.86 3.38
CA PHE A 184 4.48 -13.47 4.69
C PHE A 184 3.49 -12.95 5.72
N LEU A 185 3.12 -13.78 6.69
CA LEU A 185 2.31 -13.32 7.82
C LEU A 185 3.21 -13.12 9.04
N SER A 186 3.29 -11.87 9.47
CA SER A 186 3.93 -11.52 10.72
C SER A 186 2.89 -11.42 11.83
N PRO A 187 3.08 -12.10 12.98
CA PRO A 187 2.22 -11.91 14.15
C PRO A 187 2.43 -10.55 14.83
N ILE A 188 3.51 -9.83 14.48
CA ILE A 188 3.81 -8.49 15.00
C ILE A 188 3.55 -7.41 13.94
N GLY A 189 3.16 -6.23 14.40
CA GLY A 189 3.09 -5.04 13.57
C GLY A 189 4.50 -4.58 13.18
N LEU A 190 4.76 -4.42 11.89
CA LEU A 190 6.02 -3.94 11.36
C LEU A 190 5.87 -2.49 10.91
N ASP A 191 6.77 -1.62 11.38
CA ASP A 191 6.84 -0.23 10.92
C ASP A 191 7.83 -0.14 9.77
N LEU A 192 7.29 -0.02 8.54
CA LEU A 192 8.12 0.04 7.35
C LEU A 192 9.08 1.24 7.34
N SER A 193 8.81 2.31 8.08
CA SER A 193 9.71 3.48 8.12
C SER A 193 11.07 3.19 8.75
N THR A 194 11.19 2.06 9.45
CA THR A 194 12.45 1.61 10.09
C THR A 194 13.21 0.59 9.25
N PHE A 195 12.65 0.17 8.11
CA PHE A 195 13.29 -0.82 7.25
C PHE A 195 14.47 -0.21 6.52
N SER A 196 15.58 -0.94 6.48
CA SER A 196 16.74 -0.58 5.65
C SER A 196 17.43 -1.83 5.13
N LEU A 197 18.00 -1.74 3.93
CA LEU A 197 18.76 -2.83 3.32
C LEU A 197 20.16 -2.88 3.94
N LEU A 198 20.48 -4.02 4.55
CA LEU A 198 21.78 -4.32 5.12
C LEU A 198 22.68 -5.05 4.12
N ASN A 199 22.14 -5.98 3.33
CA ASN A 199 22.92 -6.68 2.31
C ASN A 199 22.05 -7.10 1.13
N MET A 200 22.61 -7.06 -0.07
CA MET A 200 22.01 -7.62 -1.29
C MET A 200 23.07 -8.39 -2.05
N GLU A 201 22.82 -9.67 -2.29
CA GLU A 201 23.74 -10.54 -3.02
C GLU A 201 23.19 -10.85 -4.42
N VAL A 202 24.05 -10.68 -5.41
CA VAL A 202 23.73 -10.79 -6.83
C VAL A 202 24.76 -11.67 -7.52
N VAL A 203 24.31 -12.55 -8.42
CA VAL A 203 25.20 -13.27 -9.35
C VAL A 203 24.96 -12.79 -10.77
N GLY A 204 26.06 -12.49 -11.47
CA GLY A 204 26.10 -12.37 -12.92
C GLY A 204 26.07 -13.74 -13.58
N LEU A 205 25.04 -14.02 -14.37
CA LEU A 205 24.86 -15.28 -15.08
C LEU A 205 25.51 -15.18 -16.46
N GLY A 206 26.61 -15.90 -16.62
CA GLY A 206 27.38 -15.96 -17.86
C GLY A 206 28.25 -17.22 -17.90
N SER A 207 29.20 -17.26 -18.85
CA SER A 207 30.15 -18.36 -19.00
C SER A 207 31.13 -18.48 -17.82
N ALA A 208 31.37 -17.38 -17.11
CA ALA A 208 32.10 -17.34 -15.85
C ALA A 208 31.28 -16.52 -14.85
N PRO A 209 30.45 -17.17 -14.01
CA PRO A 209 29.62 -16.44 -13.07
C PRO A 209 30.47 -15.78 -12.00
N PHE A 210 30.01 -14.62 -11.55
CA PHE A 210 30.66 -13.86 -10.50
C PHE A 210 29.60 -13.24 -9.59
N ALA A 211 29.88 -13.27 -8.29
CA ALA A 211 29.00 -12.77 -7.27
C ALA A 211 29.46 -11.41 -6.78
N GLU A 212 28.50 -10.55 -6.48
CA GLU A 212 28.71 -9.27 -5.81
C GLU A 212 27.73 -9.12 -4.68
N SER A 213 28.15 -8.39 -3.66
CA SER A 213 27.29 -7.95 -2.58
C SER A 213 27.53 -6.48 -2.27
N CYS A 214 26.52 -5.84 -1.70
CA CYS A 214 26.67 -4.55 -1.02
C CYS A 214 26.19 -4.72 0.41
N GLY A 215 26.67 -3.92 1.36
CA GLY A 215 26.24 -4.05 2.77
C GLY A 215 27.35 -3.94 3.80
N ASP A 216 28.60 -3.99 3.37
CA ASP A 216 29.74 -3.65 4.20
C ASP A 216 29.81 -2.12 4.36
N PRO A 217 30.22 -1.56 5.53
CA PRO A 217 30.55 -0.15 5.64
C PRO A 217 31.50 0.38 4.55
N ASP A 218 32.38 -0.46 4.00
CA ASP A 218 33.28 -0.09 2.89
C ASP A 218 32.62 -0.21 1.50
N MET A 219 31.46 -0.88 1.40
CA MET A 219 30.67 -1.06 0.18
C MET A 219 29.16 -0.93 0.48
N PRO A 220 28.68 0.26 0.88
CA PRO A 220 27.28 0.46 1.21
C PRO A 220 26.41 0.26 -0.04
N CYS A 221 25.24 -0.32 0.14
CA CYS A 221 24.24 -0.32 -0.91
C CYS A 221 23.88 1.14 -1.23
N GLY A 222 23.93 1.54 -2.51
CA GLY A 222 23.52 2.87 -2.93
C GLY A 222 22.01 3.03 -2.76
N SER A 223 21.54 3.37 -1.56
CA SER A 223 20.12 3.45 -1.25
C SER A 223 19.57 4.87 -1.40
N VAL A 224 18.43 5.01 -2.09
CA VAL A 224 17.61 6.23 -2.02
C VAL A 224 16.25 5.83 -1.45
N PRO A 225 15.92 6.20 -0.20
CA PRO A 225 14.56 6.02 0.29
C PRO A 225 13.62 6.92 -0.50
N THR A 226 12.59 6.33 -1.10
CA THR A 226 11.51 7.05 -1.75
C THR A 226 10.33 7.17 -0.77
N SER A 227 9.69 8.33 -0.74
CA SER A 227 8.70 8.74 0.29
C SER A 227 7.70 7.63 0.66
N THR A 228 7.51 7.38 1.95
CA THR A 228 6.40 6.56 2.46
C THR A 228 5.08 7.26 2.12
N VAL A 229 4.15 6.56 1.48
CA VAL A 229 2.81 7.09 1.16
C VAL A 229 1.79 6.45 2.11
N PRO A 230 1.20 7.21 3.05
CA PRO A 230 0.06 6.72 3.81
C PRO A 230 -1.15 6.57 2.88
N GLU A 231 -1.77 5.38 2.87
CA GLU A 231 -2.93 5.10 2.02
C GLU A 231 -4.21 5.88 2.44
N PRO A 232 -5.25 5.94 1.58
CA PRO A 232 -6.26 7.01 1.55
C PRO A 232 -7.18 7.13 2.78
N ALA A 233 -7.15 6.18 3.72
CA ALA A 233 -7.87 6.28 4.99
C ALA A 233 -7.53 7.57 5.76
N THR A 234 -6.27 7.99 5.68
CA THR A 234 -5.76 9.22 6.30
C THR A 234 -6.33 10.48 5.63
N LEU A 235 -6.51 10.45 4.31
CA LEU A 235 -7.11 11.55 3.54
C LEU A 235 -8.60 11.70 3.82
N VAL A 236 -9.31 10.58 4.00
CA VAL A 236 -10.75 10.59 4.32
C VAL A 236 -11.00 11.19 5.72
N LEU A 237 -10.16 10.87 6.72
CA LEU A 237 -10.28 11.47 8.06
C LEU A 237 -9.95 12.97 8.07
N VAL A 238 -8.92 13.40 7.35
CA VAL A 238 -8.58 14.84 7.22
C VAL A 238 -9.69 15.60 6.47
N GLY A 239 -10.22 15.01 5.39
CA GLY A 239 -11.34 15.56 4.64
C GLY A 239 -12.62 15.68 5.48
N ALA A 240 -12.96 14.65 6.25
CA ALA A 240 -14.11 14.66 7.16
C ALA A 240 -13.95 15.70 8.29
N GLY A 241 -12.73 15.87 8.81
CA GLY A 241 -12.41 16.89 9.81
C GLY A 241 -12.61 18.32 9.30
N LEU A 242 -12.18 18.61 8.07
CA LEU A 242 -12.36 19.93 7.45
C LEU A 242 -13.83 20.24 7.13
N ILE A 243 -14.59 19.25 6.65
CA ILE A 243 -16.04 19.40 6.38
C ILE A 243 -16.79 19.65 7.70
N GLY A 244 -16.45 18.94 8.78
CA GLY A 244 -17.04 19.14 10.10
C GLY A 244 -16.81 20.55 10.66
N VAL A 245 -15.62 21.12 10.47
CA VAL A 245 -15.29 22.49 10.91
C VAL A 245 -16.04 23.55 10.10
N MET A 246 -16.22 23.35 8.78
CA MET A 246 -16.99 24.28 7.94
C MET A 246 -18.49 24.28 8.30
N ILE A 247 -19.07 23.11 8.56
CA ILE A 247 -20.49 22.99 8.97
C ILE A 247 -20.72 23.64 10.34
N ARG A 248 -19.79 23.51 11.28
CA ARG A 248 -19.89 24.14 12.60
C ARG A 248 -19.80 25.67 12.52
N ARG A 249 -18.97 26.22 11.62
CA ARG A 249 -18.87 27.68 11.40
C ARG A 249 -20.07 28.28 10.67
N GLY A 250 -20.68 27.54 9.73
CA GLY A 250 -21.89 27.99 9.03
C GLY A 250 -23.10 28.14 9.96
N ARG A 251 -23.20 27.30 10.99
CA ARG A 251 -24.33 27.29 11.94
C ARG A 251 -24.25 28.35 13.04
N ILE A 252 -23.10 29.01 13.21
CA ILE A 252 -22.89 30.09 14.21
C ILE A 252 -23.14 31.48 13.60
N ARG A 253 -23.24 31.58 12.26
CA ARG A 253 -23.47 32.84 11.53
C ARG A 253 -24.87 32.99 10.94
N SER A 254 -25.79 32.07 11.25
CA SER A 254 -27.21 32.12 10.87
C SER A 254 -28.09 32.45 12.06
#